data_AF-A0A966WPB3-F1
#
_entry.id   AF-A0A966WPB3-F1
#
_cell.length_a   1.000
_cell.length_b   1.000
_cell.length_c   1.000
_cell.angle_alpha   90.00
_cell.angle_beta   90.00
_cell.angle_gamma   90.00
#
_symmetry.space_group_name_H-M   'P 1'
#
loop_
_entity.id
_entity.type
_entity.pdbx_description
1 polymer ?
#
loop_
_entity_poly.entity_id
_entity_poly.type
_entity_poly.pdbx_seq_one_letter_code
_entity_poly.pdbx_strand_id
1 'polypeptide(L)'
;GWTDWLPWLSDPIIFSVTLELIRSGPSITVRDDEGNMINTELANSFIDRLGVQLRTFSDNAGETNGNQPNDELSARLEETASGHLALIVKGAAGAVWKQLDQKIRDTEFSVIGRDLQNLSFRIRYDDPSRLAEKSWVDSLAFWRDDESAPAEDIELILTPTGSETRIDALNESKAQSDVGDQVLTLILKSFEVR
;
A
#
# COMPACT_ATOMS: atom_id res chain seq x y z
N GLY A 1 -40.68 8.15 22.77
CA GLY A 1 -40.47 6.68 22.77
C GLY A 1 -39.13 6.40 23.44
N TRP A 2 -38.85 5.16 23.83
CA TRP A 2 -37.64 4.76 24.58
C TRP A 2 -36.31 4.91 23.80
N THR A 3 -36.23 5.75 22.78
CA THR A 3 -35.11 5.91 21.86
C THR A 3 -34.29 7.20 22.08
N ASP A 4 -34.77 8.16 22.87
CA ASP A 4 -34.11 9.49 23.05
C ASP A 4 -32.91 9.50 24.03
N TRP A 5 -32.44 8.36 24.54
CA TRP A 5 -31.49 8.31 25.68
C TRP A 5 -30.12 7.67 25.37
N LEU A 6 -29.80 7.37 24.10
CA LEU A 6 -28.53 6.73 23.72
C LEU A 6 -27.78 7.55 22.64
N PRO A 7 -26.92 8.51 23.02
CA PRO A 7 -26.23 9.41 22.08
C PRO A 7 -25.14 8.75 21.23
N TRP A 8 -24.81 7.46 21.44
CA TRP A 8 -23.84 6.70 20.63
C TRP A 8 -24.48 5.86 19.52
N LEU A 9 -25.81 5.87 19.41
CA LEU A 9 -26.59 5.28 18.32
C LEU A 9 -26.94 6.33 17.26
N SER A 10 -26.09 7.34 17.06
CA SER A 10 -26.21 8.22 15.89
C SER A 10 -26.09 7.33 14.65
N ASP A 11 -27.14 7.33 13.82
CA ASP A 11 -27.11 6.63 12.54
C ASP A 11 -25.82 7.02 11.80
N PRO A 12 -25.06 6.06 11.25
CA PRO A 12 -23.88 6.38 10.46
C PRO A 12 -24.31 7.33 9.36
N ILE A 13 -23.64 8.48 9.24
CA ILE A 13 -23.98 9.43 8.19
C ILE A 13 -23.58 8.78 6.85
N ILE A 14 -24.58 8.36 6.08
CA ILE A 14 -24.39 7.76 4.77
C ILE A 14 -24.30 8.88 3.75
N PHE A 15 -23.13 9.02 3.12
CA PHE A 15 -22.95 9.94 2.00
C PHE A 15 -23.00 9.16 0.69
N SER A 16 -23.63 9.75 -0.33
CA SER A 16 -23.59 9.22 -1.69
C SER A 16 -22.76 10.13 -2.60
N VAL A 17 -21.96 9.52 -3.47
CA VAL A 17 -21.18 10.22 -4.49
C VAL A 17 -21.86 10.01 -5.84
N THR A 18 -22.28 11.09 -6.49
CA THR A 18 -22.88 11.02 -7.83
C THR A 18 -21.95 11.64 -8.87
N LEU A 19 -21.85 10.99 -10.03
CA LEU A 19 -21.19 11.49 -11.22
C LEU A 19 -22.26 11.93 -12.22
N GLU A 20 -22.28 13.23 -12.57
CA GLU A 20 -23.25 13.81 -13.49
C GLU A 20 -22.53 14.50 -14.64
N LEU A 21 -23.04 14.32 -15.87
CA LEU A 21 -22.52 15.04 -17.03
C LEU A 21 -23.29 16.36 -17.18
N ILE A 22 -22.62 17.47 -16.88
CA ILE A 22 -23.16 18.81 -17.07
C ILE A 22 -22.53 19.47 -18.31
N ARG A 23 -23.04 20.64 -18.73
CA ARG A 23 -22.55 21.33 -19.95
C ARG A 23 -21.06 21.67 -19.90
N SER A 24 -20.48 21.81 -18.71
CA SER A 24 -19.06 22.10 -18.50
C SER A 24 -18.18 20.84 -18.35
N GLY A 25 -18.75 19.65 -18.53
CA GLY A 25 -18.06 18.36 -18.36
C GLY A 25 -18.60 17.53 -17.20
N PRO A 26 -17.93 16.43 -16.84
CA PRO A 26 -18.32 15.60 -15.70
C PRO A 26 -18.17 16.38 -14.39
N SER A 27 -19.18 16.29 -13.52
CA SER A 27 -19.23 16.89 -12.20
C SER A 27 -19.43 15.79 -11.16
N ILE A 28 -18.74 15.91 -10.03
CA ILE A 28 -18.88 15.02 -8.88
C ILE A 28 -19.52 15.82 -7.76
N THR A 29 -20.55 15.26 -7.12
CA THR A 29 -21.23 15.88 -5.97
C THR A 29 -21.39 14.88 -4.84
N VAL A 30 -21.24 15.36 -3.59
CA VAL A 30 -21.59 14.61 -2.38
C VAL A 30 -23.01 14.98 -1.97
N ARG A 31 -23.83 13.97 -1.70
CA ARG A 31 -25.21 14.11 -1.24
C ARG A 31 -25.45 13.38 0.07
N ASP A 32 -26.42 13.85 0.87
CA ASP A 32 -26.93 13.12 2.03
C ASP A 32 -27.81 11.94 1.56
N ASP A 33 -28.33 11.20 2.54
CA ASP A 33 -29.27 10.10 2.36
C ASP A 33 -30.63 10.55 1.78
N GLU A 34 -30.98 11.82 1.95
CA GLU A 34 -32.15 12.47 1.35
C GLU A 34 -31.88 12.99 -0.08
N GLY A 35 -30.63 12.94 -0.55
CA GLY A 35 -30.22 13.39 -1.89
C GLY A 35 -29.92 14.88 -2.01
N ASN A 36 -29.90 15.63 -0.90
CA ASN A 36 -29.54 17.04 -0.88
C ASN A 36 -28.02 17.20 -1.02
N MET A 37 -27.59 18.29 -1.67
CA MET A 37 -26.17 18.61 -1.78
C MET A 37 -25.59 19.02 -0.43
N ILE A 38 -24.47 18.42 -0.06
CA ILE A 38 -23.75 18.75 1.18
C ILE A 38 -22.47 19.52 0.85
N ASN A 39 -22.35 20.72 1.41
CA ASN A 39 -21.16 21.58 1.28
C ASN A 39 -20.48 21.77 2.65
N THR A 40 -20.19 20.68 3.35
CA THR A 40 -19.45 20.71 4.62
C THR A 40 -17.94 20.70 4.35
N GLU A 41 -17.14 21.16 5.32
CA GLU A 41 -15.68 21.08 5.23
C GLU A 41 -15.19 19.64 5.00
N LEU A 42 -15.83 18.66 5.64
CA LEU A 42 -15.54 17.23 5.45
C LEU A 42 -15.82 16.78 4.01
N ALA A 43 -17.01 17.11 3.47
CA ALA A 43 -17.37 16.77 2.09
C ALA A 43 -16.42 17.42 1.07
N ASN A 44 -16.05 18.69 1.30
CA ASN A 44 -15.10 19.40 0.45
C ASN A 44 -13.71 18.75 0.49
N SER A 45 -13.19 18.42 1.68
CA SER A 45 -11.89 17.76 1.82
C SER A 45 -11.85 16.37 1.17
N PHE A 46 -12.97 15.65 1.18
CA PHE A 46 -13.11 14.37 0.50
C PHE A 46 -13.09 14.54 -1.03
N ILE A 47 -13.84 15.50 -1.58
CA ILE A 47 -13.84 15.81 -3.01
C ILE A 47 -12.46 16.29 -3.47
N ASP A 48 -11.76 17.10 -2.68
CA ASP A 48 -10.39 17.54 -2.97
C ASP A 48 -9.44 16.33 -3.04
N ARG A 49 -9.52 15.43 -2.06
CA ARG A 49 -8.71 14.21 -2.03
C ARG A 49 -9.01 13.29 -3.21
N LEU A 50 -10.28 13.12 -3.57
CA LEU A 50 -10.68 12.37 -4.77
C LEU A 50 -10.15 13.03 -6.04
N GLY A 51 -10.22 14.35 -6.14
CA GLY A 51 -9.71 15.11 -7.29
C GLY A 51 -8.21 14.93 -7.48
N VAL A 52 -7.44 14.94 -6.39
CA VAL A 52 -6.00 14.63 -6.40
C VAL A 52 -5.77 13.18 -6.85
N GLN A 53 -6.49 12.20 -6.31
CA GLN A 53 -6.34 10.78 -6.69
C GLN A 53 -6.69 10.52 -8.15
N LEU A 54 -7.77 11.12 -8.65
CA LEU A 54 -8.19 10.98 -10.05
C LEU A 54 -7.21 11.66 -11.00
N ARG A 55 -6.62 12.80 -10.62
CA ARG A 55 -5.57 13.44 -11.41
C ARG A 55 -4.33 12.55 -11.48
N THR A 56 -3.89 12.01 -10.34
CA THR A 56 -2.80 11.03 -10.31
C THR A 56 -3.12 9.85 -11.24
N PHE A 57 -4.34 9.31 -11.22
CA PHE A 57 -4.72 8.22 -12.12
C PHE A 57 -4.73 8.64 -13.60
N SER A 58 -5.22 9.84 -13.93
CA SER A 58 -5.28 10.38 -15.28
C SER A 58 -3.90 10.67 -15.88
N ASP A 59 -2.98 11.22 -15.08
CA ASP A 59 -1.59 11.43 -15.51
C ASP A 59 -0.92 10.08 -15.83
N ASN A 60 -1.25 9.02 -15.08
CA ASN A 60 -0.80 7.66 -15.36
C ASN A 60 -1.52 6.98 -16.56
N ALA A 61 -2.70 7.45 -16.98
CA ALA A 61 -3.45 6.89 -18.12
C ALA A 61 -2.92 7.38 -19.47
N GLY A 62 -2.22 8.52 -19.49
CA GLY A 62 -1.52 9.06 -20.68
C GLY A 62 -0.22 8.32 -21.03
N GLU A 63 0.35 7.55 -20.11
CA GLU A 63 1.66 6.91 -20.24
C GLU A 63 1.59 5.46 -20.77
N THR A 64 0.75 5.22 -21.79
CA THR A 64 0.80 3.96 -22.56
C THR A 64 1.60 4.05 -23.85
N ASN A 65 2.25 5.18 -24.13
CA ASN A 65 3.12 5.32 -25.31
C ASN A 65 4.39 6.12 -25.04
N GLY A 66 5.52 5.42 -25.05
CA GLY A 66 6.78 5.91 -25.61
C GLY A 66 7.64 6.86 -24.77
N ASN A 67 8.70 6.31 -24.19
CA ASN A 67 10.01 6.94 -23.90
C ASN A 67 10.11 8.12 -22.91
N GLN A 68 10.81 7.82 -21.80
CA GLN A 68 11.72 8.65 -20.98
C GLN A 68 11.10 9.69 -20.00
N PRO A 69 11.79 10.03 -18.87
CA PRO A 69 13.12 9.64 -18.43
C PRO A 69 13.14 8.72 -17.19
N ASN A 70 14.24 7.98 -17.01
CA ASN A 70 14.62 7.43 -15.71
C ASN A 70 14.93 8.59 -14.77
N ASP A 71 13.91 9.21 -14.17
CA ASP A 71 14.09 9.77 -12.85
C ASP A 71 14.18 8.55 -11.94
N GLU A 72 15.41 8.20 -11.56
CA GLU A 72 15.70 7.02 -10.77
C GLU A 72 14.82 7.04 -9.51
N LEU A 73 13.79 6.18 -9.48
CA LEU A 73 12.87 6.03 -8.36
C LEU A 73 13.71 5.69 -7.13
N SER A 74 14.05 6.71 -6.35
CA SER A 74 14.92 6.57 -5.19
C SER A 74 14.08 6.06 -4.01
N ALA A 75 14.54 4.99 -3.39
CA ALA A 75 13.92 4.40 -2.20
C ALA A 75 14.80 4.66 -0.97
N ARG A 76 14.18 4.86 0.20
CA ARG A 76 14.87 5.02 1.49
C ARG A 76 13.99 4.52 2.63
N LEU A 77 14.62 4.07 3.72
CA LEU A 77 13.90 3.72 4.94
C LEU A 77 13.75 4.95 5.84
N GLU A 78 12.60 5.07 6.48
CA GLU A 78 12.34 6.03 7.55
C GLU A 78 11.80 5.29 8.78
N GLU A 79 12.23 5.73 9.96
CA GLU A 79 11.65 5.29 11.22
C GLU A 79 10.31 5.99 11.45
N THR A 80 9.31 5.21 11.81
CA THR A 80 7.95 5.67 12.11
C THR A 80 7.81 6.01 13.59
N ALA A 81 6.68 6.63 13.97
CA ALA A 81 6.41 6.97 15.36
C ALA A 81 6.32 5.75 16.31
N SER A 82 6.15 4.53 15.78
CA SER A 82 6.14 3.29 16.55
C SER A 82 7.53 2.73 16.84
N GLY A 83 8.59 3.29 16.23
CA GLY A 83 9.96 2.76 16.26
C GLY A 83 10.26 1.73 15.16
N HIS A 84 9.26 1.36 14.35
CA HIS A 84 9.43 0.48 13.19
C HIS A 84 9.69 1.25 11.91
N LEU A 85 10.10 0.55 10.85
CA LEU A 85 10.46 1.13 9.56
C LEU A 85 9.27 1.28 8.61
N ALA A 86 9.39 2.26 7.72
CA ALA A 86 8.60 2.40 6.51
C ALA A 86 9.53 2.64 5.32
N LEU A 87 9.18 2.10 4.15
CA LEU A 87 9.94 2.33 2.92
C LEU A 87 9.30 3.48 2.14
N ILE A 88 10.05 4.55 1.91
CA ILE A 88 9.63 5.71 1.14
C ILE A 88 10.23 5.63 -0.24
N VAL A 89 9.38 5.57 -1.26
CA VAL A 89 9.79 5.51 -2.67
C VAL A 89 9.29 6.76 -3.37
N LYS A 90 10.18 7.52 -4.01
CA LYS A 90 9.76 8.62 -4.88
C LYS A 90 8.90 8.09 -6.01
N GLY A 91 7.85 8.80 -6.38
CA GLY A 91 6.97 8.45 -7.48
C GLY A 91 5.53 8.18 -7.04
N ALA A 92 4.63 8.28 -8.02
CA ALA A 92 3.21 7.98 -7.83
C ALA A 92 2.99 6.49 -7.53
N ALA A 93 1.96 6.18 -6.75
CA ALA A 93 1.70 4.82 -6.27
C ALA A 93 1.54 3.77 -7.39
N GLY A 94 1.03 4.15 -8.57
CA GLY A 94 0.94 3.24 -9.72
C GLY A 94 2.30 2.85 -10.31
N ALA A 95 3.25 3.79 -10.37
CA ALA A 95 4.62 3.53 -10.80
C ALA A 95 5.39 2.73 -9.74
N VAL A 96 5.27 3.14 -8.48
CA VAL A 96 5.89 2.44 -7.33
C VAL A 96 5.33 1.03 -7.20
N TRP A 97 4.04 0.81 -7.43
CA TRP A 97 3.43 -0.52 -7.46
C TRP A 97 4.10 -1.44 -8.48
N LYS A 98 4.24 -0.99 -9.74
CA LYS A 98 4.86 -1.79 -10.80
C LYS A 98 6.32 -2.12 -10.46
N GLN A 99 7.05 -1.14 -9.95
CA GLN A 99 8.43 -1.32 -9.54
C GLN A 99 8.54 -2.28 -8.35
N LEU A 100 7.71 -2.12 -7.32
CA LEU A 100 7.70 -2.99 -6.16
C LEU A 100 7.32 -4.42 -6.54
N ASP A 101 6.37 -4.62 -7.46
CA ASP A 101 6.01 -5.95 -7.96
C ASP A 101 7.17 -6.63 -8.70
N GLN A 102 7.99 -5.86 -9.44
CA GLN A 102 9.24 -6.37 -10.01
C GLN A 102 10.27 -6.69 -8.93
N LYS A 103 10.47 -5.78 -7.97
CA LYS A 103 11.48 -5.92 -6.92
C LYS A 103 11.18 -7.06 -5.94
N ILE A 104 9.91 -7.31 -5.64
CA ILE A 104 9.48 -8.50 -4.89
C ILE A 104 9.72 -9.79 -5.68
N ARG A 105 9.68 -9.76 -7.03
CA ARG A 105 10.04 -10.93 -7.84
C ARG A 105 11.55 -11.17 -7.90
N ASP A 106 12.35 -10.12 -7.69
CA ASP A 106 13.80 -10.22 -7.60
C ASP A 106 14.26 -10.71 -6.21
N THR A 107 13.36 -10.82 -5.23
CA THR A 107 13.63 -11.40 -3.92
C THR A 107 13.09 -12.83 -3.80
N GLU A 108 13.55 -13.56 -2.79
CA GLU A 108 13.11 -14.93 -2.48
C GLU A 108 11.70 -14.98 -1.81
N PHE A 109 10.93 -13.90 -1.87
CA PHE A 109 9.61 -13.86 -1.23
C PHE A 109 8.56 -14.63 -2.03
N SER A 110 7.75 -15.40 -1.33
CA SER A 110 6.59 -16.05 -1.94
C SER A 110 5.40 -15.09 -1.97
N VAL A 111 5.03 -14.59 -3.15
CA VAL A 111 3.86 -13.69 -3.27
C VAL A 111 2.56 -14.49 -3.25
N ILE A 112 1.76 -14.30 -2.20
CA ILE A 112 0.49 -15.00 -1.98
C ILE A 112 -0.74 -14.13 -2.34
N GLY A 113 -0.57 -12.82 -2.51
CA GLY A 113 -1.65 -11.94 -2.92
C GLY A 113 -1.16 -10.62 -3.52
N ARG A 114 -1.93 -10.08 -4.48
CA ARG A 114 -1.73 -8.75 -5.07
C ARG A 114 -3.09 -8.09 -5.24
N ASP A 115 -3.26 -6.91 -4.71
CA ASP A 115 -4.47 -6.11 -4.86
C ASP A 115 -4.11 -4.68 -5.26
N LEU A 116 -4.21 -4.40 -6.56
CA LEU A 116 -3.93 -3.07 -7.10
C LEU A 116 -5.00 -2.04 -6.69
N GLN A 117 -6.25 -2.47 -6.45
CA GLN A 117 -7.32 -1.55 -6.05
C GLN A 117 -7.09 -1.04 -4.62
N ASN A 118 -6.64 -1.94 -3.74
CA ASN A 118 -6.30 -1.61 -2.35
C ASN A 118 -4.84 -1.23 -2.15
N LEU A 119 -4.04 -1.19 -3.22
CA LEU A 119 -2.61 -0.90 -3.20
C LEU A 119 -1.87 -1.75 -2.14
N SER A 120 -2.15 -3.05 -2.09
CA SER A 120 -1.48 -3.97 -1.17
C SER A 120 -0.91 -5.24 -1.82
N PHE A 121 0.27 -5.66 -1.34
CA PHE A 121 0.83 -6.98 -1.61
C PHE A 121 0.74 -7.83 -0.35
N ARG A 122 0.53 -9.12 -0.52
CA ARG A 122 0.71 -10.10 0.55
C ARG A 122 1.79 -11.07 0.17
N ILE A 123 2.82 -11.15 0.99
CA ILE A 123 3.98 -12.02 0.79
C ILE A 123 4.10 -12.97 1.98
N ARG A 124 4.68 -14.13 1.74
CA ARG A 124 5.17 -15.04 2.76
C ARG A 124 6.67 -14.90 2.84
N TYR A 125 7.16 -14.63 4.05
CA TYR A 125 8.58 -14.51 4.34
C TYR A 125 9.03 -15.66 5.22
N ASP A 126 9.98 -16.43 4.70
CA ASP A 126 10.68 -17.48 5.41
C ASP A 126 12.06 -16.94 5.78
N ASP A 127 12.30 -16.63 7.06
CA ASP A 127 13.58 -16.06 7.50
C ASP A 127 14.71 -17.10 7.40
N PRO A 128 15.69 -16.92 6.48
CA PRO A 128 16.79 -17.87 6.32
C PRO A 128 17.80 -17.82 7.46
N SER A 129 17.88 -16.70 8.21
CA SER A 129 18.82 -16.55 9.33
C SER A 129 18.39 -17.31 10.57
N ARG A 130 17.07 -17.51 10.74
CA ARG A 130 16.49 -18.41 11.76
C ARG A 130 16.73 -19.90 11.48
N LEU A 131 17.15 -20.25 10.27
CA LEU A 131 17.62 -21.60 9.90
C LEU A 131 19.13 -21.79 10.13
N ALA A 132 19.90 -20.69 10.20
CA ALA A 132 21.36 -20.68 10.12
C ALA A 132 22.10 -20.94 11.44
N GLU A 133 21.41 -21.16 12.57
CA GLU A 133 22.08 -21.65 13.79
C GLU A 133 22.56 -23.11 13.66
N LYS A 134 22.22 -23.81 12.56
CA LYS A 134 22.81 -25.11 12.20
C LYS A 134 23.45 -25.08 10.80
N SER A 135 24.78 -24.95 10.78
CA SER A 135 25.71 -25.48 9.76
C SER A 135 25.52 -25.03 8.30
N TRP A 136 26.21 -23.94 7.94
CA TRP A 136 26.43 -23.41 6.59
C TRP A 136 27.21 -24.33 5.61
N VAL A 137 27.61 -25.54 6.00
CA VAL A 137 28.34 -26.48 5.11
C VAL A 137 27.44 -27.58 4.52
N ASP A 138 26.16 -27.62 4.90
CA ASP A 138 25.19 -28.61 4.41
C ASP A 138 24.25 -28.05 3.31
N SER A 139 24.46 -26.79 2.90
CA SER A 139 23.56 -25.94 2.09
C SER A 139 23.28 -26.39 0.65
N LEU A 140 23.61 -27.63 0.25
CA LEU A 140 23.33 -28.13 -1.10
C LEU A 140 22.57 -29.45 -1.15
N ALA A 141 22.19 -30.05 -0.01
CA ALA A 141 21.50 -31.34 0.02
C ALA A 141 20.08 -31.32 0.63
N PHE A 142 19.61 -30.20 1.19
CA PHE A 142 18.50 -30.18 2.15
C PHE A 142 17.15 -29.59 1.68
N TRP A 143 16.93 -29.32 0.39
CA TRP A 143 15.62 -28.81 -0.10
C TRP A 143 14.47 -29.82 0.02
N ARG A 144 14.68 -30.93 0.74
CA ARG A 144 13.80 -32.08 0.80
C ARG A 144 13.92 -32.83 2.12
N ASP A 145 13.75 -32.14 3.25
CA ASP A 145 13.10 -32.72 4.43
C ASP A 145 12.75 -31.63 5.47
N ASP A 146 11.59 -31.85 6.09
CA ASP A 146 10.83 -30.99 7.00
C ASP A 146 11.65 -30.29 8.12
N GLU A 147 11.47 -28.97 8.22
CA GLU A 147 11.29 -28.12 9.43
C GLU A 147 11.78 -26.69 9.14
N SER A 148 10.99 -25.95 8.35
CA SER A 148 11.24 -24.54 8.06
C SER A 148 10.89 -23.65 9.27
N ALA A 149 11.65 -22.57 9.49
CA ALA A 149 11.29 -21.49 10.42
C ALA A 149 9.83 -21.05 10.20
N PRO A 150 9.10 -20.56 11.23
CA PRO A 150 7.69 -20.21 11.05
C PRO A 150 7.58 -19.10 10.00
N ALA A 151 7.12 -19.48 8.83
CA ALA A 151 6.78 -18.59 7.73
C ALA A 151 5.79 -17.55 8.22
N GLU A 152 6.07 -16.27 8.02
CA GLU A 152 5.15 -15.18 8.40
C GLU A 152 4.57 -14.52 7.16
N ASP A 153 3.24 -14.35 7.16
CA ASP A 153 2.54 -13.61 6.12
C ASP A 153 2.61 -12.11 6.45
N ILE A 154 3.26 -11.35 5.56
CA ILE A 154 3.44 -9.91 5.66
C ILE A 154 2.61 -9.21 4.57
N GLU A 155 1.85 -8.20 4.97
CA GLU A 155 1.10 -7.33 4.08
C GLU A 155 1.87 -6.01 3.89
N LEU A 156 2.21 -5.71 2.64
CA LEU A 156 2.80 -4.44 2.24
C LEU A 156 1.69 -3.51 1.77
N ILE A 157 1.51 -2.37 2.42
CA ILE A 157 0.48 -1.37 2.07
C ILE A 157 1.15 -0.14 1.51
N LEU A 158 0.76 0.27 0.30
CA LEU A 158 1.29 1.46 -0.36
C LEU A 158 0.33 2.64 -0.12
N THR A 159 0.83 3.66 0.59
CA THR A 159 0.11 4.90 0.89
C THR A 159 0.70 6.06 0.10
N PRO A 160 -0.02 6.61 -0.91
CA PRO A 160 0.43 7.80 -1.63
C PRO A 160 0.56 9.00 -0.69
N THR A 161 1.72 9.66 -0.69
CA THR A 161 2.05 10.83 0.12
C THR A 161 2.66 11.91 -0.76
N GLY A 162 1.82 12.75 -1.37
CA GLY A 162 2.27 13.78 -2.30
C GLY A 162 2.93 13.17 -3.55
N SER A 163 4.21 13.48 -3.77
CA SER A 163 5.02 12.94 -4.87
C SER A 163 5.77 11.64 -4.52
N GLU A 164 5.57 11.12 -3.31
CA GLU A 164 6.20 9.89 -2.82
C GLU A 164 5.12 8.86 -2.47
N THR A 165 5.51 7.60 -2.37
CA THR A 165 4.66 6.53 -1.87
C THR A 165 5.36 5.89 -0.68
N ARG A 166 4.66 5.90 0.45
CA ARG A 166 5.09 5.21 1.67
C ARG A 166 4.62 3.77 1.62
N ILE A 167 5.47 2.83 2.03
CA ILE A 167 5.17 1.42 2.09
C ILE A 167 5.37 0.95 3.53
N ASP A 168 4.30 0.49 4.16
CA ASP A 168 4.31 -0.10 5.48
C ASP A 168 4.21 -1.62 5.37
N ALA A 169 4.96 -2.34 6.22
CA ALA A 169 4.90 -3.80 6.32
C ALA A 169 4.17 -4.19 7.62
N LEU A 170 3.04 -4.90 7.48
CA LEU A 170 2.18 -5.31 8.58
C LEU A 170 2.12 -6.82 8.69
N ASN A 171 2.14 -7.33 9.91
CA ASN A 171 1.91 -8.74 10.19
C ASN A 171 0.42 -9.11 10.13
N GLU A 172 0.09 -10.37 10.43
CA GLU A 172 -1.29 -10.87 10.47
C GLU A 172 -2.20 -10.08 11.43
N SER A 173 -1.64 -9.54 12.51
CA SER A 173 -2.34 -8.70 13.48
C SER A 173 -2.51 -7.24 13.04
N LYS A 174 -2.14 -6.92 11.79
CA LYS A 174 -2.16 -5.56 11.21
C LYS A 174 -1.27 -4.58 11.97
N ALA A 175 -0.21 -5.07 12.59
CA ALA A 175 0.77 -4.27 13.30
C ALA A 175 2.13 -4.32 12.60
N GLN A 176 2.92 -3.26 12.74
CA GLN A 176 4.34 -3.28 12.35
C GLN A 176 5.10 -4.24 13.26
N SER A 177 6.18 -4.82 12.73
CA SER A 177 6.97 -5.83 13.44
C SER A 177 8.42 -5.82 12.96
N ASP A 178 9.32 -6.40 13.76
CA ASP A 178 10.73 -6.58 13.39
C ASP A 178 10.88 -7.39 12.09
N VAL A 179 9.99 -8.35 11.84
CA VAL A 179 9.96 -9.13 10.59
C VAL A 179 9.55 -8.24 9.42
N GLY A 180 8.57 -7.35 9.61
CA GLY A 180 8.22 -6.32 8.62
C GLY A 180 9.40 -5.41 8.30
N ASP A 181 10.16 -4.99 9.31
CA ASP A 181 11.35 -4.14 9.13
C ASP A 181 12.45 -4.84 8.33
N GLN A 182 12.67 -6.14 8.57
CA GLN A 182 13.58 -6.97 7.79
C GLN A 182 13.13 -7.09 6.33
N VAL A 183 11.84 -7.34 6.10
CA VAL A 183 11.25 -7.39 4.75
C VAL A 183 11.50 -6.07 4.02
N LEU A 184 11.19 -4.92 4.62
CA LEU A 184 11.40 -3.61 4.00
C LEU A 184 12.88 -3.34 3.69
N THR A 185 13.79 -3.81 4.55
CA THR A 185 15.24 -3.70 4.33
C THR A 185 15.71 -4.54 3.14
N LEU A 186 15.22 -5.77 3.01
CA LEU A 186 15.53 -6.64 1.87
C LEU A 186 14.97 -6.08 0.56
N ILE A 187 13.75 -5.51 0.61
CA ILE A 187 13.18 -4.80 -0.53
C ILE A 187 14.06 -3.62 -0.91
N LEU A 188 14.47 -2.76 0.05
CA LEU A 188 15.35 -1.63 -0.26
C LEU A 188 16.63 -2.09 -0.97
N LYS A 189 17.29 -3.15 -0.49
CA LYS A 189 18.50 -3.70 -1.14
C LYS A 189 18.26 -4.10 -2.59
N SER A 190 17.09 -4.65 -2.91
CA SER A 190 16.75 -5.00 -4.30
C SER A 190 16.66 -3.76 -5.21
N PHE A 191 16.42 -2.56 -4.68
CA PHE A 191 16.47 -1.31 -5.46
C PHE A 191 17.90 -0.87 -5.77
N GLU A 192 18.89 -1.29 -4.97
CA GLU A 192 20.29 -0.90 -5.12
C GLU A 192 21.07 -1.79 -6.12
N VAL A 193 20.59 -3.02 -6.34
CA VAL A 193 21.23 -3.97 -7.28
C VAL A 193 20.73 -3.70 -8.71
N ARG A 194 21.66 -3.31 -9.60
CA ARG A 194 21.48 -3.10 -11.05
C ARG A 194 22.23 -4.15 -11.85
#